data_AF-A0A087TZF8-F1
#
_entry.id   AF-A0A087TZF8-F1
#
_cell.length_a   1.000
_cell.length_b   1.000
_cell.length_c   1.000
_cell.angle_alpha   90.00
_cell.angle_beta   90.00
_cell.angle_gamma   90.00
#
_symmetry.space_group_name_H-M   'P 1'
#
loop_
_entity.id
_entity.type
_entity.pdbx_description
1 polymer ?
#
loop_
_entity_poly.entity_id
_entity_poly.type
_entity_poly.pdbx_seq_one_letter_code
_entity_poly.pdbx_strand_id
1 'polypeptide(L)'
;MKYGKLSQGQLVKVPSSLVLRKKTHFHDIVSGIQVILSNNGYIWIAPISGEDIETGGFAQNLECISKVDRESIARLRNCILALAKYNKMLSDTIILYAYNASLTYETKDLLRP
;
A
#
# COMPACT_ATOMS: atom_id res chain seq x y z
N MET A 1 -6.37 17.87 -5.36
CA MET A 1 -7.61 17.10 -5.68
C MET A 1 -7.47 15.72 -5.03
N LYS A 2 -8.51 15.11 -4.42
CA LYS A 2 -8.34 13.80 -3.72
C LYS A 2 -8.40 12.58 -4.64
N TYR A 3 -8.98 12.71 -5.81
CA TYR A 3 -9.15 11.63 -6.79
C TYR A 3 -8.53 12.06 -8.10
N GLY A 4 -7.99 11.09 -8.84
CA GLY A 4 -7.23 11.34 -10.05
C GLY A 4 -6.65 10.05 -10.61
N LYS A 5 -5.78 10.18 -11.61
CA LYS A 5 -5.03 9.05 -12.14
C LYS A 5 -3.96 8.66 -11.13
N LEU A 6 -3.79 7.36 -10.91
CA LEU A 6 -2.72 6.84 -10.03
C LEU A 6 -1.41 6.83 -10.81
N SER A 7 -0.37 7.41 -10.22
CA SER A 7 0.98 7.55 -10.79
C SER A 7 1.82 6.29 -10.55
N GLN A 8 3.12 6.40 -10.26
CA GLN A 8 3.96 5.24 -9.99
C GLN A 8 3.61 4.59 -8.65
N GLY A 9 3.42 3.28 -8.66
CA GLY A 9 3.07 2.51 -7.47
C GLY A 9 2.79 1.05 -7.81
N GLN A 10 2.21 0.35 -6.84
CA GLN A 10 1.92 -1.08 -6.93
C GLN A 10 0.45 -1.36 -6.61
N LEU A 11 -0.25 -1.99 -7.54
CA LEU A 11 -1.59 -2.54 -7.31
C LEU A 11 -1.50 -3.91 -6.65
N VAL A 12 -2.35 -4.13 -5.65
CA VAL A 12 -2.60 -5.42 -5.00
C VAL A 12 -4.10 -5.69 -5.02
N LYS A 13 -4.50 -6.90 -5.43
CA LYS A 13 -5.90 -7.33 -5.45
C LYS A 13 -6.14 -8.32 -4.32
N VAL A 14 -7.18 -8.06 -3.53
CA VAL A 14 -7.64 -8.91 -2.43
C VAL A 14 -9.16 -9.10 -2.52
N PRO A 15 -9.73 -10.13 -1.89
CA PRO A 15 -11.18 -10.24 -1.76
C PRO A 15 -11.78 -8.98 -1.10
N SER A 16 -12.81 -8.39 -1.71
CA SER A 16 -13.44 -7.16 -1.23
C SER A 16 -14.05 -7.30 0.17
N SER A 17 -14.45 -8.51 0.55
CA SER A 17 -14.95 -8.85 1.88
C SER A 17 -13.91 -8.66 3.00
N LEU A 18 -12.62 -8.67 2.67
CA LEU A 18 -11.55 -8.48 3.64
C LEU A 18 -11.24 -7.01 3.90
N VAL A 19 -11.70 -6.08 3.06
CA VAL A 19 -11.42 -4.65 3.26
C VAL A 19 -12.41 -4.07 4.26
N LEU A 20 -11.90 -3.59 5.40
CA LEU A 20 -12.72 -2.94 6.41
C LEU A 20 -13.19 -1.57 5.91
N ARG A 21 -14.50 -1.33 5.91
CA ARG A 21 -15.07 -0.03 5.51
C ARG A 21 -14.71 1.05 6.54
N LYS A 22 -14.03 2.10 6.08
CA LYS A 22 -13.63 3.27 6.87
C LYS A 22 -14.09 4.56 6.18
N LYS A 23 -14.15 5.66 6.95
CA LYS A 23 -14.50 6.99 6.44
C LYS A 23 -13.44 7.54 5.47
N THR A 24 -12.18 7.14 5.65
CA THR A 24 -11.05 7.52 4.81
C THR A 24 -10.43 6.28 4.19
N HIS A 25 -10.08 6.36 2.91
CA HIS A 25 -9.42 5.28 2.16
C HIS A 25 -7.92 5.49 2.00
N PHE A 26 -7.45 6.72 2.22
CA PHE A 26 -6.05 7.11 2.10
C PHE A 26 -5.39 7.00 3.47
N HIS A 27 -4.32 6.23 3.56
CA HIS A 27 -3.61 5.97 4.79
C HIS A 27 -2.11 6.08 4.58
N ASP A 28 -1.45 6.93 5.35
CA ASP A 28 0.01 7.02 5.39
C ASP A 28 0.50 6.02 6.44
N ILE A 29 0.90 4.83 5.98
CA ILE A 29 1.20 3.69 6.87
C ILE A 29 2.66 3.74 7.32
N VAL A 30 3.57 3.95 6.36
CA VAL A 30 5.01 4.00 6.60
C VAL A 30 5.49 5.38 6.18
N SER A 31 6.52 5.91 6.82
CA SER A 31 7.11 7.19 6.44
C SER A 31 7.42 7.19 4.94
N GLY A 32 6.81 8.12 4.21
CA GLY A 32 6.98 8.27 2.77
C GLY A 32 6.14 7.34 1.88
N ILE A 33 5.28 6.46 2.41
CA ILE A 33 4.44 5.55 1.60
C ILE A 33 2.98 5.61 2.03
N GLN A 34 2.12 5.87 1.05
CA GLN A 34 0.67 5.88 1.18
C GLN A 34 0.04 4.61 0.62
N VAL A 35 -0.99 4.13 1.32
CA VAL A 35 -1.83 3.01 0.91
C VAL A 35 -3.26 3.48 0.74
N ILE A 36 -3.86 3.16 -0.41
CA ILE A 36 -5.27 3.41 -0.71
C ILE A 36 -6.02 2.09 -0.58
N LEU A 37 -6.88 1.99 0.43
CA LEU A 37 -7.72 0.82 0.71
C LEU A 37 -9.11 1.01 0.10
N SER A 38 -9.29 0.60 -1.15
CA SER A 38 -10.60 0.67 -1.82
C SER A 38 -11.52 -0.47 -1.39
N ASN A 39 -12.80 -0.16 -1.18
CA ASN A 39 -13.84 -1.11 -0.79
C ASN A 39 -14.07 -2.25 -1.80
N ASN A 40 -13.58 -2.12 -3.04
CA ASN A 40 -13.66 -3.16 -4.06
C ASN A 40 -12.53 -4.20 -3.96
N GLY A 41 -11.64 -4.10 -2.98
CA GLY A 41 -10.50 -5.01 -2.83
C GLY A 41 -9.27 -4.63 -3.67
N TYR A 42 -9.27 -3.44 -4.28
CA TYR A 42 -8.13 -2.94 -5.04
C TYR A 42 -7.33 -2.02 -4.13
N ILE A 43 -6.13 -2.46 -3.77
CA ILE A 43 -5.26 -1.74 -2.86
C ILE A 43 -4.11 -1.15 -3.67
N TRP A 44 -3.93 0.17 -3.56
CA TRP A 44 -2.83 0.87 -4.22
C TRP A 44 -1.77 1.26 -3.19
N ILE A 45 -0.50 0.99 -3.48
CA ILE A 45 0.63 1.31 -2.60
C ILE A 45 1.59 2.18 -3.41
N ALA A 46 1.85 3.40 -2.96
CA ALA A 46 2.68 4.36 -3.67
C ALA A 46 3.49 5.22 -2.70
N PRO A 47 4.66 5.74 -3.12
CA PRO A 47 5.33 6.77 -2.35
C PRO A 47 4.45 8.03 -2.26
N ILE A 48 4.64 8.82 -1.22
CA ILE A 48 3.97 10.11 -1.05
C ILE A 48 4.69 11.14 -1.94
N SER A 49 4.02 11.60 -3.00
CA SER A 49 4.47 12.67 -3.89
C SER A 49 3.55 13.88 -3.74
N GLY A 50 4.12 15.05 -3.43
CA GLY A 50 3.34 16.30 -3.32
C GLY A 50 2.73 16.74 -4.66
N GLU A 51 3.45 16.49 -5.75
CA GLU A 51 3.09 16.94 -7.11
C GLU A 51 1.85 16.23 -7.68
N ASP A 52 1.65 14.95 -7.34
CA ASP A 52 0.49 14.18 -7.80
C ASP A 52 -0.82 14.71 -7.18
N ILE A 53 -0.74 15.25 -5.96
CA ILE A 53 -1.88 15.80 -5.22
C ILE A 53 -2.35 17.13 -5.85
N GLU A 54 -1.40 17.93 -6.33
CA GLU A 54 -1.65 19.22 -6.96
C GLU A 54 -2.15 19.08 -8.40
N THR A 55 -1.55 18.19 -9.18
CA THR A 55 -1.90 17.98 -10.59
C THR A 55 -3.04 16.97 -10.82
N GLY A 56 -3.51 16.30 -9.76
CA GLY A 56 -4.52 15.24 -9.87
C GLY A 56 -4.03 13.98 -10.59
N GLY A 57 -2.69 13.78 -10.64
CA GLY A 57 -2.03 12.64 -11.25
C GLY A 57 -2.07 12.58 -12.78
N PHE A 58 -2.47 13.66 -13.45
CA PHE A 58 -2.42 13.75 -14.91
C PHE A 58 -1.00 13.99 -15.43
N ALA A 59 -0.18 14.72 -14.67
CA ALA A 59 1.25 14.78 -14.87
C ALA A 59 1.86 13.52 -14.24
N GLN A 60 2.57 12.72 -15.04
CA GLN A 60 3.28 11.57 -14.51
C GLN A 60 4.63 12.02 -13.99
N ASN A 61 4.79 12.09 -12.67
CA ASN A 61 6.12 12.14 -12.08
C ASN A 61 6.77 10.76 -12.30
N LEU A 62 7.78 10.73 -13.19
CA LEU A 62 8.54 9.52 -13.54
C LEU A 62 9.93 9.52 -12.89
N GLU A 63 10.11 10.27 -11.81
CA GLU A 63 11.36 10.31 -11.06
C GLU A 63 11.71 8.93 -10.51
N CYS A 64 13.02 8.74 -10.30
CA CYS A 64 13.51 7.48 -9.79
C CYS A 64 13.13 7.32 -8.32
N ILE A 65 12.21 6.40 -8.03
CA ILE A 65 11.88 6.01 -6.65
C ILE A 65 13.12 5.37 -6.01
N SER A 66 13.44 5.76 -4.77
CA SER A 66 14.59 5.22 -4.03
C SER A 66 14.46 3.70 -3.83
N LYS A 67 15.59 2.99 -3.70
CA LYS A 67 15.58 1.55 -3.44
C LYS A 67 14.86 1.22 -2.12
N VAL A 68 15.04 2.07 -1.11
CA VAL A 68 14.45 1.90 0.23
C VAL A 68 12.92 1.96 0.17
N ASP A 69 12.37 2.91 -0.58
CA ASP A 69 10.91 3.03 -0.75
C ASP A 69 10.36 1.86 -1.55
N ARG A 70 11.05 1.41 -2.61
CA ARG A 70 10.65 0.23 -3.38
C ARG A 70 10.62 -1.04 -2.52
N GLU A 71 11.63 -1.23 -1.68
CA GLU A 71 11.68 -2.36 -0.76
C GLU A 71 10.53 -2.31 0.25
N SER A 72 10.19 -1.12 0.74
CA SER A 72 9.08 -0.91 1.68
C SER A 72 7.71 -1.13 1.02
N ILE A 73 7.52 -0.70 -0.23
CA ILE A 73 6.32 -0.99 -1.06
C ILE A 73 6.18 -2.50 -1.27
N ALA A 74 7.27 -3.19 -1.63
CA ALA A 74 7.28 -4.64 -1.82
C ALA A 74 6.96 -5.40 -0.51
N ARG A 75 7.49 -4.94 0.62
CA ARG A 75 7.19 -5.48 1.95
C ARG A 75 5.72 -5.30 2.31
N LEU A 76 5.16 -4.10 2.15
CA LEU A 76 3.73 -3.84 2.38
C LEU A 76 2.83 -4.74 1.52
N ARG A 77 3.16 -4.89 0.23
CA ARG A 77 2.47 -5.83 -0.66
C ARG A 77 2.46 -7.24 -0.08
N ASN A 78 3.61 -7.73 0.35
CA ASN A 78 3.74 -9.09 0.88
C ASN A 78 2.97 -9.25 2.19
N CYS A 79 2.99 -8.27 3.08
CA CYS A 79 2.18 -8.26 4.30
C CYS A 79 0.68 -8.31 4.00
N ILE A 80 0.19 -7.50 3.05
CA ILE A 80 -1.22 -7.48 2.64
C ILE A 80 -1.63 -8.84 2.07
N LEU A 81 -0.79 -9.45 1.22
CA LEU A 81 -1.06 -10.78 0.68
C LEU A 81 -1.05 -11.87 1.75
N ALA A 82 -0.14 -11.81 2.71
CA ALA A 82 -0.10 -12.74 3.83
C ALA A 82 -1.37 -12.61 4.69
N LEU A 83 -1.76 -11.39 5.06
CA LEU A 83 -2.99 -11.13 5.81
C LEU A 83 -4.24 -11.64 5.05
N ALA A 84 -4.30 -11.40 3.74
CA ALA A 84 -5.39 -11.88 2.90
C ALA A 84 -5.45 -13.41 2.85
N LYS A 85 -4.29 -14.09 2.76
CA LYS A 85 -4.20 -15.56 2.77
C LYS A 85 -4.77 -16.17 4.06
N TYR A 86 -4.62 -15.49 5.20
CA TYR A 86 -5.17 -15.93 6.49
C TYR A 86 -6.56 -15.33 6.79
N ASN A 87 -7.25 -14.80 5.79
CA ASN A 87 -8.59 -14.20 5.90
C ASN A 87 -8.69 -13.13 7.01
N LYS A 88 -7.62 -12.37 7.25
CA LYS A 88 -7.63 -11.25 8.19
C LYS A 88 -8.26 -10.03 7.54
N MET A 89 -9.10 -9.32 8.30
CA MET A 89 -9.62 -8.04 7.85
C MET A 89 -8.48 -7.03 7.73
N LEU A 90 -8.45 -6.32 6.61
CA LEU A 90 -7.45 -5.32 6.29
C LEU A 90 -7.90 -3.97 6.84
N SER A 91 -7.10 -3.44 7.76
CA SER A 91 -7.16 -2.07 8.25
C SER A 91 -5.76 -1.47 8.21
N ASP A 92 -5.70 -0.15 8.21
CA ASP A 92 -4.47 0.63 8.36
C ASP A 92 -3.63 0.13 9.55
N THR A 93 -4.26 -0.11 10.70
CA THR A 93 -3.57 -0.56 11.92
C THR A 93 -3.00 -1.96 11.78
N ILE A 94 -3.75 -2.92 11.22
CA ILE A 94 -3.28 -4.31 11.06
C ILE A 94 -2.15 -4.37 10.03
N ILE A 95 -2.23 -3.59 8.96
CA ILE A 95 -1.18 -3.51 7.95
C ILE A 95 0.09 -2.91 8.56
N LEU A 96 -0.02 -1.86 9.38
CA LEU A 96 1.12 -1.28 10.11
C LEU A 96 1.76 -2.30 11.07
N TYR A 97 0.96 -3.04 11.84
CA TYR A 97 1.49 -4.06 12.74
C TYR A 97 2.18 -5.20 11.97
N ALA A 98 1.59 -5.65 10.85
CA ALA A 98 2.20 -6.64 10.00
C ALA A 98 3.51 -6.14 9.38
N TYR A 99 3.57 -4.87 8.98
CA TYR A 99 4.80 -4.23 8.49
C TYR A 99 5.89 -4.24 9.56
N ASN A 100 5.59 -3.79 10.79
CA ASN A 100 6.57 -3.77 11.88
C ASN A 100 7.05 -5.18 12.25
N ALA A 101 6.14 -6.17 12.30
CA ALA A 101 6.49 -7.56 12.53
C ALA A 101 7.34 -8.16 11.39
N SER A 102 7.15 -7.69 10.16
CA SER A 102 7.91 -8.16 9.00
C SER A 102 9.35 -7.63 8.94
N LEU A 103 9.71 -6.62 9.74
CA LEU A 103 11.07 -6.05 9.77
C LEU A 103 12.13 -7.05 10.24
N THR A 104 11.73 -8.10 10.97
CA THR A 104 12.64 -9.17 11.41
C THR A 104 13.02 -10.14 10.29
N TYR A 105 12.30 -10.11 9.16
CA TYR A 105 12.50 -11.02 8.04
C TYR A 105 12.90 -10.26 6.77
N GLU A 106 13.59 -10.96 5.86
CA GLU A 106 13.82 -10.40 4.53
C GLU A 106 12.51 -10.34 3.72
N THR A 107 12.37 -9.29 2.92
CA THR A 107 11.16 -9.04 2.11
C THR A 107 10.77 -10.24 1.23
N LYS A 108 11.75 -10.99 0.74
CA LYS A 108 11.56 -12.18 -0.10
C LYS A 108 11.01 -13.39 0.65
N ASP A 109 11.19 -13.43 1.97
CA ASP A 109 10.83 -14.59 2.80
C ASP A 109 9.42 -14.48 3.38
N LEU A 110 8.81 -13.28 3.35
CA LEU A 110 7.49 -12.98 3.93
C LEU A 110 6.30 -13.75 3.34
N LEU A 111 6.47 -14.34 2.15
CA LEU A 111 5.44 -15.12 1.48
C LEU A 111 5.64 -16.64 1.61
N ARG A 112 6.72 -17.07 2.29
CA ARG A 112 6.96 -18.48 2.54
C ARG A 112 5.95 -19.00 3.59
N PRO A 113 5.33 -20.17 3.36
CA PRO A 113 4.31 -20.73 4.23
C PRO A 113 4.85 -21.18 5.59
#